data_AF-A0A2T3IHT4-F1
#
_entry.id   AF-A0A2T3IHT4-F1
#
_cell.length_a   1.000
_cell.length_b   1.000
_cell.length_c   1.000
_cell.angle_alpha   90.00
_cell.angle_beta   90.00
_cell.angle_gamma   90.00
#
_symmetry.space_group_name_H-M   'P 1'
#
loop_
_entity.id
_entity.type
_entity.pdbx_description
1 polymer ?
#
loop_
_entity_poly.entity_id
_entity_poly.type
_entity_poly.pdbx_seq_one_letter_code
_entity_poly.pdbx_strand_id
1 'polypeptide(L)'
;MSNYEHYQSTVEQVYRAIIRKVAKPWHIEYLPSIEENLQTLRLVSPQGTICQRLTLPMDSAEKCWPNQSDVSQQVTEFVVRGATRLAPLRQSAFRNNFPYWLETCLQQLHALCDVKEKLTEIVSNARFPFPSQVNIEGNYLPCWVWSEDQGYMAVSVVDRRTGRFTGVRHVESKQLIDQERWLGAQVIDSVEEAVDTIEHYVSELVQSQKKDAFEEPSLADAINNPCAATLSPVASVALTMAVVAGFFITFKWLLGF
;
A
#
# COMPACT_ATOMS: atom_id res chain seq x y z
N MET A 1 16.05 29.41 3.11
CA MET A 1 15.47 28.08 3.39
C MET A 1 15.79 27.19 2.20
N SER A 2 16.53 26.11 2.41
CA SER A 2 16.79 25.11 1.37
C SER A 2 15.52 24.29 1.10
N ASN A 3 15.43 23.62 -0.06
CA ASN A 3 14.32 22.69 -0.33
C ASN A 3 14.26 21.54 0.69
N TYR A 4 15.41 21.15 1.24
CA TYR A 4 15.49 20.16 2.31
C TYR A 4 14.83 20.64 3.60
N GLU A 5 15.19 21.85 4.05
CA GLU A 5 14.58 22.46 5.25
C GLU A 5 13.08 22.66 5.06
N HIS A 6 12.66 23.09 3.86
CA HIS A 6 11.25 23.21 3.51
C HIS A 6 10.53 21.86 3.61
N TYR A 7 11.09 20.80 3.00
CA TYR A 7 10.55 19.45 3.07
C TYR A 7 10.43 18.95 4.51
N GLN A 8 11.49 19.07 5.32
CA GLN A 8 11.45 18.63 6.72
C GLN A 8 10.38 19.37 7.53
N SER A 9 10.26 20.69 7.34
CA SER A 9 9.22 21.49 7.99
C SER A 9 7.82 21.07 7.58
N THR A 10 7.60 20.82 6.28
CA THR A 10 6.31 20.31 5.77
C THR A 10 5.98 18.95 6.36
N VAL A 11 6.91 17.99 6.29
CA VAL A 11 6.73 16.62 6.82
C VAL A 11 6.36 16.65 8.30
N GLU A 12 7.04 17.45 9.11
CA GLU A 12 6.77 17.54 10.55
C GLU A 12 5.37 18.09 10.84
N GLN A 13 4.94 19.11 10.10
CA GLN A 13 3.60 19.69 10.26
C GLN A 13 2.51 18.71 9.82
N VAL A 14 2.70 18.03 8.68
CA VAL A 14 1.79 17.00 8.19
C VAL A 14 1.72 15.83 9.17
N TYR A 15 2.86 15.36 9.68
CA TYR A 15 2.92 14.29 10.68
C TYR A 15 2.08 14.62 11.92
N ARG A 16 2.24 15.82 12.48
CA ARG A 16 1.45 16.28 13.64
C ARG A 16 -0.05 16.33 13.34
N ALA A 17 -0.43 16.75 12.14
CA ALA A 17 -1.83 16.79 11.74
C ALA A 17 -2.45 15.39 11.60
N ILE A 18 -1.73 14.46 10.95
CA ILE A 18 -2.24 13.12 10.64
C ILE A 18 -2.22 12.21 11.88
N ILE A 19 -1.15 12.22 12.68
CA ILE A 19 -1.06 11.32 13.84
C ILE A 19 -2.17 11.55 14.87
N ARG A 20 -2.72 12.77 14.95
CA ARG A 20 -3.86 13.13 15.80
C ARG A 20 -5.18 12.53 15.31
N LYS A 21 -5.30 12.24 14.01
CA LYS A 21 -6.49 11.65 13.39
C LYS A 21 -6.49 10.13 13.42
N VAL A 22 -5.34 9.50 13.63
CA VAL A 22 -5.20 8.04 13.60
C VAL A 22 -5.66 7.44 14.93
N ALA A 23 -6.69 6.59 14.87
CA ALA A 23 -7.22 5.90 16.04
C ALA A 23 -6.22 4.85 16.57
N LYS A 24 -6.04 4.83 17.89
CA LYS A 24 -5.23 3.84 18.63
C LYS A 24 -6.09 3.18 19.72
N PRO A 25 -5.84 1.90 20.06
CA PRO A 25 -4.93 0.96 19.40
C PRO A 25 -5.55 0.29 18.17
N TRP A 26 -4.74 -0.11 17.18
CA TRP A 26 -5.17 -1.09 16.17
C TRP A 26 -5.14 -2.49 16.79
N HIS A 27 -5.98 -3.40 16.33
CA HIS A 27 -6.00 -4.78 16.78
C HIS A 27 -5.55 -5.73 15.67
N ILE A 28 -5.03 -6.90 16.06
CA ILE A 28 -4.55 -7.93 15.15
C ILE A 28 -5.66 -8.95 14.90
N GLU A 29 -6.01 -9.17 13.63
CA GLU A 29 -6.96 -10.19 13.20
C GLU A 29 -6.26 -11.26 12.38
N TYR A 30 -6.26 -12.50 12.89
CA TYR A 30 -5.78 -13.67 12.16
C TYR A 30 -6.87 -14.21 11.22
N LEU A 31 -6.50 -14.48 9.97
CA LEU A 31 -7.39 -15.14 9.01
C LEU A 31 -7.14 -16.66 9.00
N PRO A 32 -8.12 -17.47 8.56
CA PRO A 32 -7.89 -18.89 8.33
C PRO A 32 -6.70 -19.10 7.40
N SER A 33 -5.74 -19.93 7.80
CA SER A 33 -4.61 -20.27 6.96
C SER A 33 -5.07 -21.10 5.76
N ILE A 34 -4.62 -20.70 4.56
CA ILE A 34 -4.91 -21.38 3.29
C ILE A 34 -3.76 -22.33 2.92
N GLU A 35 -2.56 -22.09 3.44
CA GLU A 35 -1.33 -22.84 3.15
C GLU A 35 -0.65 -23.27 4.45
N GLU A 36 -0.25 -24.54 4.57
CA GLU A 36 0.18 -25.18 5.83
C GLU A 36 1.30 -24.46 6.60
N ASN A 37 2.08 -23.57 5.96
CA ASN A 37 3.20 -22.85 6.59
C ASN A 37 3.04 -21.33 6.63
N LEU A 38 1.96 -20.77 6.06
CA LEU A 38 1.74 -19.34 6.01
C LEU A 38 0.52 -18.92 6.84
N GLN A 39 0.65 -17.79 7.49
CA GLN A 39 -0.38 -17.16 8.27
C GLN A 39 -0.66 -15.78 7.71
N THR A 40 -1.92 -15.56 7.33
CA THR A 40 -2.39 -14.23 6.93
C THR A 40 -3.01 -13.53 8.13
N LEU A 41 -2.59 -12.29 8.36
CA LEU A 41 -3.11 -11.45 9.42
C LEU A 41 -3.32 -10.01 8.92
N ARG A 42 -4.24 -9.32 9.59
CA ARG A 42 -4.63 -7.94 9.29
C ARG A 42 -4.45 -7.09 10.54
N LEU A 43 -3.91 -5.89 10.37
CA LEU A 43 -3.93 -4.88 11.42
C LEU A 43 -5.12 -3.97 11.14
N VAL A 44 -6.06 -3.91 12.07
CA VAL A 44 -7.37 -3.31 11.85
C VAL A 44 -7.58 -2.17 12.85
N SER A 45 -8.12 -1.05 12.38
CA SER A 45 -8.45 0.07 13.26
C SER A 45 -9.67 -0.25 14.13
N PRO A 46 -9.90 0.49 15.23
CA PRO A 46 -11.12 0.36 16.03
C PRO A 46 -12.43 0.55 15.24
N GLN A 47 -12.37 1.20 14.07
CA GLN A 47 -13.51 1.40 13.18
C GLN A 47 -13.71 0.25 12.17
N GLY A 48 -12.91 -0.81 12.26
CA GLY A 48 -12.96 -1.96 11.34
C GLY A 48 -12.26 -1.73 10.00
N THR A 49 -11.48 -0.65 9.85
CA THR A 49 -10.71 -0.40 8.62
C THR A 49 -9.43 -1.23 8.65
N ILE A 50 -9.14 -1.98 7.59
CA ILE A 50 -7.89 -2.73 7.49
C ILE A 50 -6.75 -1.75 7.15
N CYS A 51 -5.86 -1.55 8.11
CA CYS A 51 -4.74 -0.62 8.00
C CYS A 51 -3.49 -1.27 7.42
N GLN A 52 -3.23 -2.56 7.67
CA GLN A 52 -2.11 -3.28 7.07
C GLN A 52 -2.49 -4.74 6.83
N ARG A 53 -1.96 -5.34 5.76
CA ARG A 53 -2.11 -6.76 5.42
C ARG A 53 -0.75 -7.43 5.44
N LEU A 54 -0.71 -8.59 6.10
CA LEU A 54 0.51 -9.35 6.30
C LEU A 54 0.26 -10.83 6.00
N THR A 55 1.23 -11.45 5.33
CA THR A 55 1.31 -12.89 5.11
C THR A 55 2.73 -13.32 5.47
N LEU A 56 2.85 -14.04 6.58
CA LEU A 56 4.12 -14.38 7.20
C LEU A 56 4.18 -15.89 7.46
N PRO A 57 5.38 -16.49 7.58
CA PRO A 57 5.51 -17.82 8.16
C PRO A 57 4.86 -17.88 9.55
N MET A 58 4.15 -18.97 9.87
CA MET A 58 3.42 -19.11 11.15
C MET A 58 4.29 -18.76 12.37
N ASP A 59 5.51 -19.31 12.44
CA ASP A 59 6.44 -19.05 13.55
C ASP A 59 6.79 -17.56 13.70
N SER A 60 6.94 -16.83 12.60
CA SER A 60 7.24 -15.40 12.64
C SER A 60 6.02 -14.58 13.01
N ALA A 61 4.84 -14.97 12.50
CA ALA A 61 3.57 -14.32 12.81
C ALA A 61 3.30 -14.35 14.32
N GLU A 62 3.41 -15.51 14.96
CA GLU A 62 3.16 -15.64 16.40
C GLU A 62 4.19 -14.88 17.25
N LYS A 63 5.47 -14.91 16.86
CA LYS A 63 6.54 -14.18 17.56
C LYS A 63 6.35 -12.67 17.48
N CYS A 64 6.02 -12.14 16.30
CA CYS A 64 5.92 -10.70 16.06
C CYS A 64 4.56 -10.13 16.45
N TRP A 65 3.49 -10.88 16.28
CA TRP A 65 2.09 -10.42 16.33
C TRP A 65 1.21 -11.36 17.16
N PRO A 66 1.32 -11.35 18.50
CA PRO A 66 0.51 -12.22 19.33
C PRO A 66 -0.99 -12.03 19.06
N ASN A 67 -1.73 -13.13 18.93
CA ASN A 67 -3.16 -13.08 18.59
C ASN A 67 -3.95 -12.25 19.62
N GLN A 68 -4.92 -11.47 19.14
CA GLN A 68 -5.78 -10.57 19.95
C GLN A 68 -5.03 -9.53 20.78
N SER A 69 -3.76 -9.24 20.44
CA SER A 69 -3.02 -8.15 21.06
C SER A 69 -3.21 -6.83 20.30
N ASP A 70 -3.11 -5.74 21.05
CA ASP A 70 -3.06 -4.40 20.50
C ASP A 70 -1.72 -4.17 19.79
N VAL A 71 -1.79 -3.56 18.61
CA VAL A 71 -0.62 -3.11 17.86
C VAL A 71 0.06 -1.98 18.63
N SER A 72 1.38 -2.11 18.82
CA SER A 72 2.19 -1.08 19.45
C SER A 72 2.05 0.26 18.72
N GLN A 73 1.91 1.33 19.51
CA GLN A 73 1.87 2.70 19.00
C GLN A 73 3.05 3.04 18.08
N GLN A 74 4.23 2.48 18.32
CA GLN A 74 5.42 2.71 17.50
C GLN A 74 5.25 2.20 16.07
N VAL A 75 4.50 1.11 15.88
CA VAL A 75 4.19 0.56 14.54
C VAL A 75 3.27 1.52 13.80
N THR A 76 2.20 1.99 14.44
CA THR A 76 1.29 2.99 13.87
C THR A 76 2.05 4.27 13.50
N GLU A 77 2.93 4.75 14.39
CA GLU A 77 3.77 5.92 14.12
C GLU A 77 4.72 5.70 12.95
N PHE A 78 5.31 4.51 12.81
CA PHE A 78 6.18 4.20 11.67
C PHE A 78 5.42 4.28 10.33
N VAL A 79 4.21 3.72 10.26
CA VAL A 79 3.35 3.79 9.06
C VAL A 79 3.02 5.24 8.73
N VAL A 80 2.61 6.03 9.74
CA VAL A 80 2.26 7.45 9.58
C VAL A 80 3.48 8.27 9.17
N ARG A 81 4.66 8.05 9.77
CA ARG A 81 5.91 8.73 9.39
C ARG A 81 6.22 8.53 7.92
N GLY A 82 6.16 7.30 7.42
CA GLY A 82 6.44 7.08 6.00
C GLY A 82 5.39 7.71 5.07
N ALA A 83 4.10 7.65 5.42
CA ALA A 83 3.04 8.32 4.66
C ALA A 83 3.27 9.84 4.60
N THR A 84 3.63 10.46 5.72
CA THR A 84 3.88 11.91 5.81
C THR A 84 5.16 12.34 5.10
N ARG A 85 6.12 11.43 4.92
CA ARG A 85 7.35 11.66 4.13
C ARG A 85 7.14 11.46 2.64
N LEU A 86 6.18 10.63 2.25
CA LEU A 86 5.78 10.42 0.86
C LEU A 86 4.90 11.54 0.33
N ALA A 87 3.91 11.98 1.11
CA ALA A 87 2.85 12.86 0.64
C ALA A 87 3.34 14.18 0.01
N PRO A 88 4.38 14.86 0.53
CA PRO A 88 4.86 16.11 -0.06
C PRO A 88 5.63 15.93 -1.37
N LEU A 89 5.90 14.71 -1.82
CA LEU A 89 6.75 14.43 -2.98
C LEU A 89 5.91 14.24 -4.25
N ARG A 90 6.11 15.12 -5.24
CA ARG A 90 5.41 15.03 -6.55
C ARG A 90 5.95 13.97 -7.51
N GLN A 91 7.10 13.38 -7.22
CA GLN A 91 7.68 12.37 -8.11
C GLN A 91 6.74 11.17 -8.23
N SER A 92 6.39 10.82 -9.48
CA SER A 92 5.50 9.69 -9.77
C SER A 92 5.96 8.38 -9.15
N ALA A 93 7.27 8.14 -9.05
CA ALA A 93 7.83 6.97 -8.40
C ALA A 93 7.35 6.83 -6.94
N PHE A 94 7.31 7.93 -6.18
CA PHE A 94 6.88 7.91 -4.78
C PHE A 94 5.36 8.05 -4.65
N ARG A 95 4.74 8.94 -5.44
CA ARG A 95 3.29 9.19 -5.37
C ARG A 95 2.46 7.97 -5.75
N ASN A 96 2.86 7.21 -6.78
CA ASN A 96 2.15 6.00 -7.18
C ASN A 96 2.29 4.84 -6.18
N ASN A 97 3.27 4.93 -5.27
CA ASN A 97 3.48 3.92 -4.22
C ASN A 97 2.61 4.18 -2.98
N PHE A 98 1.93 5.33 -2.89
CA PHE A 98 1.15 5.70 -1.71
C PHE A 98 0.14 4.62 -1.26
N PRO A 99 -0.67 4.01 -2.16
CA PRO A 99 -1.58 2.93 -1.77
C PRO A 99 -0.84 1.70 -1.23
N TYR A 100 0.26 1.32 -1.87
CA TYR A 100 1.09 0.19 -1.44
C TYR A 100 1.68 0.43 -0.05
N TRP A 101 2.19 1.64 0.21
CA TRP A 101 2.66 2.06 1.53
C TRP A 101 1.58 1.88 2.60
N LEU A 102 0.40 2.44 2.35
CA LEU A 102 -0.71 2.44 3.30
C LEU A 102 -1.23 1.05 3.64
N GLU A 103 -1.00 0.03 2.81
CA GLU A 103 -1.58 -1.29 3.01
C GLU A 103 -0.56 -2.39 3.31
N THR A 104 0.68 -2.26 2.82
CA THR A 104 1.64 -3.37 2.77
C THR A 104 3.06 -3.02 3.20
N CYS A 105 3.32 -1.80 3.70
CA CYS A 105 4.69 -1.43 4.11
C CYS A 105 5.27 -2.36 5.19
N LEU A 106 4.45 -2.85 6.12
CA LEU A 106 4.92 -3.80 7.14
C LEU A 106 5.28 -5.17 6.55
N GLN A 107 4.64 -5.60 5.46
CA GLN A 107 5.00 -6.85 4.78
C GLN A 107 6.44 -6.79 4.31
N GLN A 108 6.84 -5.65 3.74
CA GLN A 108 8.21 -5.44 3.29
C GLN A 108 9.18 -5.37 4.47
N LEU A 109 8.77 -4.79 5.60
CA LEU A 109 9.57 -4.72 6.81
C LEU A 109 9.92 -6.11 7.37
N HIS A 110 8.99 -7.07 7.26
CA HIS A 110 9.23 -8.45 7.67
C HIS A 110 10.27 -9.21 6.83
N ALA A 111 10.72 -8.66 5.71
CA ALA A 111 11.94 -9.16 5.05
C ALA A 111 13.23 -8.84 5.83
N LEU A 112 13.18 -7.93 6.80
CA LEU A 112 14.31 -7.49 7.63
C LEU A 112 14.25 -8.01 9.07
N CYS A 113 13.06 -8.37 9.55
CA CYS A 113 12.84 -8.83 10.90
C CYS A 113 11.89 -10.03 10.94
N ASP A 114 12.35 -11.08 11.59
CA ASP A 114 11.63 -12.32 11.88
C ASP A 114 11.19 -12.42 13.35
N VAL A 115 11.67 -11.50 14.19
CA VAL A 115 11.41 -11.43 15.64
C VAL A 115 10.94 -10.03 16.08
N LYS A 116 10.17 -9.98 17.18
CA LYS A 116 9.52 -8.78 17.70
C LYS A 116 10.50 -7.71 18.14
N GLU A 117 11.62 -8.10 18.71
CA GLU A 117 12.66 -7.21 19.23
C GLU A 117 13.25 -6.36 18.11
N LYS A 118 13.66 -7.01 17.01
CA LYS A 118 14.20 -6.34 15.82
C LYS A 118 13.14 -5.47 15.12
N LEU A 119 11.89 -5.94 15.04
CA LEU A 119 10.78 -5.13 14.53
C LEU A 119 10.63 -3.85 15.36
N THR A 120 10.60 -3.97 16.69
CA THR A 120 10.46 -2.87 17.64
C THR A 120 11.62 -1.87 17.50
N GLU A 121 12.85 -2.37 17.41
CA GLU A 121 14.05 -1.55 17.19
C GLU A 121 13.90 -0.70 15.92
N ILE A 122 13.54 -1.31 14.79
CA ILE A 122 13.39 -0.61 13.52
C ILE A 122 12.27 0.44 13.58
N VAL A 123 11.07 0.08 14.07
CA VAL A 123 9.93 1.02 14.11
C VAL A 123 10.10 2.14 15.14
N SER A 124 10.95 1.94 16.15
CA SER A 124 11.24 2.97 17.15
C SER A 124 12.18 4.07 16.64
N ASN A 125 12.97 3.80 15.60
CA ASN A 125 13.92 4.76 15.07
C ASN A 125 13.21 5.82 14.21
N ALA A 126 13.08 7.03 14.77
CA ALA A 126 12.41 8.15 14.11
C ALA A 126 13.14 8.64 12.84
N ARG A 127 14.42 8.33 12.63
CA ARG A 127 15.12 8.65 11.38
C ARG A 127 14.50 7.90 10.21
N PHE A 128 13.98 6.71 10.46
CA PHE A 128 13.38 5.85 9.44
C PHE A 128 11.84 5.87 9.48
N PRO A 129 11.20 5.63 8.33
CA PRO A 129 11.81 5.31 7.04
C PRO A 129 11.81 6.54 6.10
N PHE A 130 12.73 6.65 5.13
CA PHE A 130 12.85 7.86 4.30
C PHE A 130 13.09 7.59 2.81
N PRO A 131 12.65 8.48 1.91
CA PRO A 131 12.93 8.37 0.49
C PRO A 131 14.35 8.84 0.16
N SER A 132 14.96 8.21 -0.83
CA SER A 132 16.28 8.59 -1.35
C SER A 132 16.46 8.08 -2.78
N GLN A 133 17.67 8.21 -3.31
CA GLN A 133 18.15 7.53 -4.50
C GLN A 133 19.39 6.70 -4.16
N VAL A 134 19.43 5.48 -4.68
CA VAL A 134 20.57 4.57 -4.53
C VAL A 134 21.28 4.39 -5.87
N ASN A 135 22.60 4.43 -5.83
CA ASN A 135 23.47 4.10 -6.96
C ASN A 135 23.72 2.59 -7.01
N ILE A 136 23.13 1.93 -8.01
CA ILE A 136 23.35 0.53 -8.31
C ILE A 136 23.96 0.45 -9.71
N GLU A 137 25.21 -0.01 -9.79
CA GLU A 137 25.92 -0.22 -11.06
C GLU A 137 25.98 1.05 -11.95
N GLY A 138 26.08 2.23 -11.34
CA GLY A 138 26.12 3.52 -12.04
C GLY A 138 24.75 4.13 -12.33
N ASN A 139 23.65 3.46 -11.96
CA ASN A 139 22.29 3.96 -12.13
C ASN A 139 21.72 4.47 -10.81
N TYR A 140 21.23 5.71 -10.82
CA TYR A 140 20.51 6.29 -9.69
C TYR A 140 19.02 5.94 -9.75
N LEU A 141 18.58 5.09 -8.81
CA LEU A 141 17.23 4.58 -8.74
C LEU A 141 16.51 5.10 -7.50
N PRO A 142 15.25 5.55 -7.59
CA PRO A 142 14.47 5.95 -6.42
C PRO A 142 14.30 4.76 -5.49
N CYS A 143 14.51 4.97 -4.19
CA CYS A 143 14.42 3.91 -3.20
C CYS A 143 13.83 4.41 -1.89
N TRP A 144 13.39 3.46 -1.08
CA TRP A 144 13.00 3.68 0.30
C TRP A 144 14.03 3.05 1.22
N VAL A 145 14.48 3.81 2.23
CA VAL A 145 15.42 3.35 3.24
C VAL A 145 14.63 2.97 4.49
N TRP A 146 14.70 1.69 4.87
CA TRP A 146 13.89 1.08 5.92
C TRP A 146 14.57 1.15 7.29
N SER A 147 15.87 0.86 7.33
CA SER A 147 16.67 0.81 8.55
C SER A 147 18.15 0.87 8.24
N GLU A 148 18.96 0.95 9.28
CA GLU A 148 20.41 0.80 9.24
C GLU A 148 20.78 -0.36 10.16
N ASP A 149 21.56 -1.32 9.64
CA ASP A 149 22.03 -2.50 10.36
C ASP A 149 23.53 -2.68 10.07
N GLN A 150 24.35 -2.70 11.12
CA GLN A 150 25.81 -2.88 11.03
C GLN A 150 26.53 -1.99 10.00
N GLY A 151 26.09 -0.74 9.84
CA GLY A 151 26.67 0.22 8.90
C GLY A 151 26.21 0.07 7.44
N TYR A 152 25.30 -0.87 7.17
CA TYR A 152 24.60 -1.02 5.90
C TYR A 152 23.18 -0.46 6.00
N MET A 153 22.72 0.15 4.92
CA MET A 153 21.37 0.66 4.76
C MET A 153 20.50 -0.40 4.11
N ALA A 154 19.39 -0.76 4.76
CA ALA A 154 18.38 -1.63 4.18
C ALA A 154 17.45 -0.80 3.28
N VAL A 155 17.45 -1.09 1.98
CA VAL A 155 16.73 -0.30 0.97
C VAL A 155 15.84 -1.17 0.09
N SER A 156 14.71 -0.62 -0.33
CA SER A 156 13.91 -1.15 -1.45
C SER A 156 13.89 -0.15 -2.59
N VAL A 157 14.35 -0.56 -3.76
CA VAL A 157 14.21 0.25 -4.98
C VAL A 157 12.75 0.26 -5.41
N VAL A 158 12.25 1.42 -5.84
CA VAL A 158 10.94 1.55 -6.44
C VAL A 158 11.04 1.13 -7.92
N ASP A 159 10.33 0.07 -8.29
CA ASP A 159 10.21 -0.34 -9.68
C ASP A 159 9.40 0.70 -10.45
N ARG A 160 10.00 1.30 -11.48
CA ARG A 160 9.37 2.33 -12.32
C ARG A 160 8.19 1.81 -13.14
N ARG A 161 8.15 0.52 -13.48
CA ARG A 161 7.06 -0.08 -14.25
C ARG A 161 5.84 -0.35 -13.38
N THR A 162 6.05 -0.87 -12.19
CA THR A 162 4.95 -1.33 -11.31
C THR A 162 4.61 -0.32 -10.20
N GLY A 163 5.49 0.64 -9.92
CA GLY A 163 5.39 1.53 -8.78
C GLY A 163 5.62 0.85 -7.43
N ARG A 164 5.95 -0.45 -7.41
CA ARG A 164 6.08 -1.26 -6.19
C ARG A 164 7.51 -1.24 -5.67
N PHE A 165 7.65 -1.49 -4.37
CA PHE A 165 8.96 -1.76 -3.78
C PHE A 165 9.46 -3.14 -4.25
N THR A 166 10.70 -3.15 -4.74
CA THR A 166 11.45 -4.39 -4.93
C THR A 166 11.85 -4.98 -3.57
N GLY A 167 12.25 -6.25 -3.56
CA GLY A 167 12.78 -6.93 -2.38
C GLY A 167 13.88 -6.11 -1.69
N VAL A 168 13.98 -6.23 -0.37
CA VAL A 168 14.95 -5.46 0.42
C VAL A 168 16.37 -5.87 0.07
N ARG A 169 17.27 -4.89 -0.04
CA ARG A 169 18.69 -5.06 -0.31
C ARG A 169 19.50 -4.27 0.71
N HIS A 170 20.67 -4.77 1.08
CA HIS A 170 21.62 -4.05 1.92
C HIS A 170 22.63 -3.34 1.03
N VAL A 171 22.82 -2.04 1.23
CA VAL A 171 23.75 -1.20 0.47
C VAL A 171 24.61 -0.39 1.43
N GLU A 172 25.82 -0.04 1.01
CA GLU A 172 26.65 0.87 1.80
C GLU A 172 26.06 2.28 1.80
N SER A 173 26.19 3.01 2.91
CA SER A 173 25.68 4.38 3.02
C SER A 173 26.19 5.32 1.92
N LYS A 174 27.40 5.09 1.40
CA LYS A 174 27.99 5.87 0.29
C LYS A 174 27.29 5.67 -1.06
N GLN A 175 26.50 4.61 -1.21
CA GLN A 175 25.70 4.36 -2.42
C GLN A 175 24.41 5.17 -2.42
N LEU A 176 23.98 5.72 -1.28
CA LEU A 176 22.85 6.64 -1.21
C LEU A 176 23.27 8.05 -1.60
N ILE A 177 22.42 8.73 -2.36
CA ILE A 177 22.59 10.17 -2.58
C ILE A 177 22.28 10.89 -1.26
N ASP A 178 23.11 11.87 -0.94
CA ASP A 178 22.88 12.82 0.15
C ASP A 178 21.46 13.43 0.07
N GLN A 179 20.76 13.45 1.21
CA GLN A 179 19.34 13.85 1.24
C GLN A 179 19.14 15.32 0.85
N GLU A 180 20.05 16.22 1.22
CA GLU A 180 19.96 17.63 0.87
C GLU A 180 20.11 17.81 -0.64
N ARG A 181 21.07 17.09 -1.24
CA ARG A 181 21.27 17.11 -2.70
C ARG A 181 20.09 16.52 -3.45
N TRP A 182 19.54 15.40 -2.99
CA TRP A 182 18.42 14.73 -3.65
C TRP A 182 17.14 15.59 -3.58
N LEU A 183 16.81 16.14 -2.41
CA LEU A 183 15.64 17.01 -2.21
C LEU A 183 15.82 18.41 -2.80
N GLY A 184 17.07 18.85 -3.00
CA GLY A 184 17.41 20.12 -3.64
C GLY A 184 16.74 20.32 -5.02
N ALA A 185 16.54 19.24 -5.77
CA ALA A 185 15.92 19.28 -7.10
C ALA A 185 14.41 18.97 -7.12
N GLN A 186 13.77 18.82 -5.95
CA GLN A 186 12.37 18.40 -5.87
C GLN A 186 11.41 19.57 -5.66
N VAL A 187 10.24 19.47 -6.30
CA VAL A 187 9.09 20.29 -5.96
C VAL A 187 8.37 19.64 -4.79
N ILE A 188 8.22 20.40 -3.71
CA ILE A 188 7.59 19.97 -2.46
C ILE A 188 6.20 20.59 -2.40
N ASP A 189 5.19 19.76 -2.17
CA ASP A 189 3.82 20.23 -1.93
C ASP A 189 3.71 21.03 -0.62
N SER A 190 2.73 21.90 -0.56
CA SER A 190 2.37 22.59 0.68
C SER A 190 1.83 21.61 1.73
N VAL A 191 1.77 22.06 2.99
CA VAL A 191 1.22 21.25 4.08
C VAL A 191 -0.23 20.85 3.80
N GLU A 192 -1.05 21.76 3.25
CA GLU A 192 -2.45 21.52 2.92
C GLU A 192 -2.58 20.45 1.82
N GLU A 193 -1.88 20.63 0.69
CA GLU A 193 -1.87 19.66 -0.41
C GLU A 193 -1.39 18.27 0.02
N ALA A 194 -0.39 18.21 0.91
CA ALA A 194 0.12 16.94 1.43
C ALA A 194 -0.90 16.26 2.37
N VAL A 195 -1.59 17.00 3.23
CA VAL A 195 -2.67 16.45 4.07
C VAL A 195 -3.82 15.94 3.20
N ASP A 196 -4.26 16.72 2.23
CA ASP A 196 -5.33 16.34 1.29
C ASP A 196 -4.96 15.08 0.51
N THR A 197 -3.70 14.95 0.10
CA THR A 197 -3.19 13.75 -0.57
C THR A 197 -3.31 12.51 0.32
N ILE A 198 -2.96 12.61 1.60
CA ILE A 198 -3.09 11.49 2.55
C ILE A 198 -4.55 11.12 2.73
N GLU A 199 -5.42 12.11 2.96
CA GLU A 199 -6.85 11.89 3.18
C GLU A 199 -7.53 11.27 1.96
N HIS A 200 -7.15 11.71 0.77
CA HIS A 200 -7.62 11.14 -0.50
C HIS A 200 -7.28 9.64 -0.58
N TYR A 201 -6.01 9.26 -0.43
CA TYR A 201 -5.61 7.85 -0.54
C TYR A 201 -6.15 6.98 0.58
N VAL A 202 -6.29 7.51 1.81
CA VAL A 202 -6.95 6.79 2.90
C VAL A 202 -8.43 6.57 2.60
N SER A 203 -9.12 7.57 2.06
CA SER A 203 -10.53 7.47 1.64
C SER A 203 -10.70 6.42 0.54
N GLU A 204 -9.84 6.44 -0.49
CA GLU A 204 -9.84 5.43 -1.55
C GLU A 204 -9.61 4.02 -0.99
N LEU A 205 -8.65 3.87 -0.06
CA LEU A 205 -8.39 2.60 0.60
C LEU A 205 -9.63 2.10 1.35
N VAL A 206 -10.25 2.95 2.17
CA VAL A 206 -11.48 2.59 2.91
C VAL A 206 -12.61 2.22 1.95
N GLN A 207 -12.79 2.97 0.87
CA GLN A 207 -13.81 2.68 -0.14
C GLN A 207 -13.57 1.34 -0.84
N SER A 208 -12.31 1.03 -1.18
CA SER A 208 -11.93 -0.23 -1.82
C SER A 208 -12.22 -1.45 -0.93
N GLN A 209 -12.19 -1.28 0.40
CA GLN A 209 -12.47 -2.33 1.37
C GLN A 209 -13.97 -2.56 1.60
N LYS A 210 -14.78 -1.53 1.39
CA LYS A 210 -16.26 -1.62 1.47
C LYS A 210 -16.88 -2.20 0.20
N LYS A 211 -16.12 -2.28 -0.89
CA LYS A 211 -16.55 -3.00 -2.09
C LYS A 211 -16.54 -4.49 -1.77
N ASP A 212 -17.68 -4.97 -1.26
CA ASP A 212 -17.99 -6.39 -1.24
C ASP A 212 -17.76 -6.97 -2.65
N ALA A 213 -17.33 -8.23 -2.69
CA ALA A 213 -16.98 -8.96 -3.90
C ALA A 213 -17.97 -8.68 -5.02
N PHE A 214 -17.49 -8.08 -6.13
CA PHE A 214 -18.18 -7.89 -7.41
C PHE A 214 -19.69 -8.19 -7.33
N GLU A 215 -20.50 -7.20 -6.98
CA GLU A 215 -21.91 -7.24 -7.37
C GLU A 215 -21.90 -7.37 -8.90
N GLU A 216 -22.21 -8.57 -9.40
CA GLU A 216 -22.30 -8.83 -10.83
C GLU A 216 -23.32 -7.84 -11.41
N PRO A 217 -22.93 -7.01 -12.40
CA PRO A 217 -23.82 -5.98 -12.92
C PRO A 217 -25.10 -6.64 -13.38
N SER A 218 -26.24 -6.10 -12.96
CA SER A 218 -27.53 -6.66 -13.35
C SER A 218 -27.70 -6.56 -14.86
N LEU A 219 -28.51 -7.44 -15.44
CA LEU A 219 -28.87 -7.40 -16.86
C LEU A 219 -29.38 -6.02 -17.30
N ALA A 220 -30.04 -5.28 -16.40
CA ALA A 220 -30.51 -3.92 -16.65
C ALA A 220 -29.35 -2.91 -16.77
N ASP A 221 -28.27 -3.08 -16.01
CA ASP A 221 -27.10 -2.20 -16.03
C ASP A 221 -26.27 -2.40 -17.30
N ALA A 222 -26.17 -3.64 -17.79
CA ALA A 222 -25.51 -3.96 -19.06
C ALA A 222 -26.24 -3.36 -20.28
N ILE A 223 -27.57 -3.25 -20.22
CA ILE A 223 -28.39 -2.64 -21.29
C ILE A 223 -28.24 -1.12 -21.26
N ASN A 224 -28.21 -0.51 -20.07
CA ASN A 224 -28.18 0.95 -19.94
C ASN A 224 -26.77 1.54 -20.10
N ASN A 225 -25.69 0.81 -19.77
CA ASN A 225 -24.32 1.29 -19.83
C ASN A 225 -23.32 0.23 -20.37
N PRO A 226 -23.37 -0.08 -21.67
CA PRO A 226 -22.62 -1.20 -22.25
C PRO A 226 -21.09 -1.03 -22.22
N CYS A 227 -20.56 0.19 -22.05
CA CYS A 227 -19.12 0.45 -22.02
C CYS A 227 -18.48 0.40 -20.62
N ALA A 228 -19.28 0.34 -19.55
CA ALA A 228 -18.78 0.40 -18.16
C ALA A 228 -18.82 -0.96 -17.44
N ALA A 229 -19.58 -1.93 -17.97
CA ALA A 229 -19.82 -3.22 -17.32
C ALA A 229 -19.18 -4.36 -18.12
N THR A 230 -18.03 -4.86 -17.67
CA THR A 230 -17.53 -6.18 -18.11
C THR A 230 -18.34 -7.27 -17.40
N LEU A 231 -19.33 -7.84 -18.10
CA LEU A 231 -20.06 -9.02 -17.65
C LEU A 231 -19.10 -10.20 -17.42
N SER A 232 -19.40 -11.05 -16.45
CA SER A 232 -18.63 -12.29 -16.25
C SER A 232 -18.70 -13.17 -17.50
N PRO A 233 -17.68 -14.01 -17.78
CA PRO A 233 -17.68 -14.91 -18.93
C PRO A 233 -18.91 -15.83 -18.97
N VAL A 234 -19.44 -16.24 -17.80
CA VAL A 234 -20.61 -17.11 -17.68
C VAL A 234 -21.88 -16.37 -18.07
N ALA A 235 -22.08 -15.15 -17.56
CA ALA A 235 -23.23 -14.32 -17.91
C ALA A 235 -23.22 -13.92 -19.40
N SER A 236 -22.04 -13.64 -19.96
CA SER A 236 -21.88 -13.34 -21.39
C SER A 236 -22.33 -14.50 -22.28
N VAL A 237 -21.92 -15.74 -21.94
CA VAL A 237 -22.33 -16.96 -22.66
C VAL A 237 -23.83 -17.24 -22.51
N ALA A 238 -24.38 -17.07 -21.32
CA ALA A 238 -25.81 -17.24 -21.08
C ALA A 238 -26.65 -16.25 -21.90
N LEU A 239 -26.21 -14.98 -21.99
CA LEU A 239 -26.85 -13.96 -22.81
C LEU A 239 -26.79 -14.31 -24.30
N THR A 240 -25.63 -14.76 -24.80
CA THR A 240 -25.49 -15.16 -26.21
C THR A 240 -26.40 -16.34 -26.54
N MET A 241 -26.48 -17.33 -25.65
CA MET A 241 -27.37 -18.48 -25.82
C MET A 241 -28.85 -18.07 -25.80
N ALA A 242 -29.23 -17.13 -24.94
CA ALA A 242 -30.60 -16.61 -24.91
C ALA A 242 -30.96 -15.86 -26.21
N VAL A 243 -30.04 -15.07 -26.77
CA VAL A 243 -30.23 -14.39 -28.06
C VAL A 243 -30.34 -15.40 -29.20
N VAL A 244 -29.48 -16.42 -29.22
CA VAL A 244 -29.52 -17.49 -30.24
C VAL A 244 -30.82 -18.28 -30.14
N ALA A 245 -31.22 -18.71 -28.93
CA ALA A 245 -32.47 -19.42 -28.72
C ALA A 245 -33.68 -18.56 -29.13
N GLY A 246 -33.68 -17.28 -28.74
CA GLY A 246 -34.68 -16.30 -29.16
C GLY A 246 -34.79 -16.20 -30.67
N PHE A 247 -33.66 -16.02 -31.36
CA PHE A 247 -33.60 -15.98 -32.83
C PHE A 247 -34.15 -17.26 -33.46
N PHE A 248 -33.76 -18.45 -32.98
CA PHE A 248 -34.29 -19.72 -33.49
C PHE A 248 -35.80 -19.86 -33.26
N ILE A 249 -36.31 -19.42 -32.12
CA ILE A 249 -37.76 -19.43 -31.84
C ILE A 249 -38.51 -18.50 -32.80
N THR A 250 -38.06 -17.25 -32.98
CA THR A 250 -38.70 -16.33 -33.93
C THR A 250 -38.58 -16.82 -35.36
N PHE A 251 -37.42 -17.36 -35.76
CA PHE A 251 -37.21 -17.90 -37.09
C PHE A 251 -38.10 -19.11 -37.37
N LYS A 252 -38.25 -20.01 -36.39
CA LYS A 252 -39.18 -21.14 -36.46
C LYS A 252 -40.62 -20.66 -36.61
N TRP A 253 -41.02 -19.63 -35.86
CA TRP A 253 -42.35 -19.03 -35.96
C TRP A 253 -42.61 -18.39 -37.33
N LEU A 254 -41.62 -17.69 -37.90
CA LEU A 254 -41.72 -17.03 -39.20
C LEU A 254 -41.72 -18.00 -40.39
N LEU A 255 -41.04 -19.16 -40.26
CA LEU A 255 -40.97 -20.17 -41.31
C LEU A 255 -42.06 -21.25 -41.23
N GLY A 256 -42.86 -21.28 -40.16
CA GLY A 256 -44.06 -22.13 -40.06
C GLY A 256 -43.80 -23.62 -39.80
N PHE A 257 -42.72 -23.98 -39.09
CA PHE A 257 -42.46 -25.34 -38.59
C PHE A 257 -42.84 -25.52 -37.12
#